data_AF-A0A7M2WZ56-F1
#
_entry.id   AF-A0A7M2WZ56-F1
#
_cell.length_a   1.000
_cell.length_b   1.000
_cell.length_c   1.000
_cell.angle_alpha   90.00
_cell.angle_beta   90.00
_cell.angle_gamma   90.00
#
_symmetry.space_group_name_H-M   'P 1'
#
loop_
_entity.id
_entity.type
_entity.pdbx_description
1 polymer ?
#
loop_
_entity_poly.entity_id
_entity_poly.type
_entity_poly.pdbx_seq_one_letter_code
_entity_poly.pdbx_strand_id
1 'polypeptide(L)'
;MDEARFGQQGTLTDVWAKRGSRPTAVRQTRYEWCYLYAAVEPATGESAALVAPNVDTGTMNAFLEILEAERKPDEHFVLIMD
;
A
#
# COMPACT_ATOMS: atom_id res chain seq x y z
N MET A 1 -9.66 9.00 -1.10
CA MET A 1 -9.16 7.70 -0.61
C MET A 1 -8.65 6.99 -1.83
N ASP A 2 -7.51 6.33 -1.69
CA ASP A 2 -6.88 5.57 -2.76
C ASP A 2 -6.24 4.32 -2.15
N GLU A 3 -6.06 3.31 -2.98
CA GLU A 3 -5.46 2.04 -2.63
C GLU A 3 -4.14 1.83 -3.37
N ALA A 4 -3.07 1.59 -2.60
CA ALA A 4 -1.76 1.33 -3.17
C ALA A 4 -1.31 -0.09 -2.84
N ARG A 5 -0.84 -0.81 -3.87
CA ARG A 5 -0.22 -2.13 -3.69
C ARG A 5 1.26 -1.98 -3.35
N PHE A 6 1.64 -2.46 -2.17
CA PHE A 6 3.02 -2.52 -1.72
C PHE A 6 3.50 -3.96 -1.72
N GLY A 7 4.68 -4.22 -2.26
CA GLY A 7 5.18 -5.59 -2.31
C GLY A 7 6.63 -5.70 -2.72
N GLN A 8 7.22 -6.85 -2.46
CA GLN A 8 8.57 -7.13 -2.90
C GLN A 8 8.57 -7.38 -4.41
N GLN A 9 9.19 -6.47 -5.15
CA GLN A 9 9.53 -6.68 -6.54
C GLN A 9 11.04 -6.89 -6.67
N GLY A 10 11.47 -8.12 -6.92
CA GLY A 10 12.89 -8.43 -7.09
C GLY A 10 13.49 -7.67 -8.28
N THR A 11 14.52 -6.88 -8.03
CA THR A 11 15.34 -6.22 -9.06
C THR A 11 16.61 -7.03 -9.36
N LEU A 12 17.29 -6.71 -10.45
CA LEU A 12 18.64 -7.20 -10.68
C LEU A 12 19.60 -6.38 -9.80
N THR A 13 20.46 -7.06 -9.07
CA THR A 13 21.49 -6.44 -8.22
C THR A 13 22.84 -6.52 -8.92
N ASP A 14 23.63 -5.45 -8.81
CA ASP A 14 25.00 -5.43 -9.30
C ASP A 14 25.90 -6.38 -8.50
N VAL A 15 26.75 -7.14 -9.21
CA VAL A 15 27.69 -8.08 -8.60
C VAL A 15 29.11 -7.76 -9.03
N TRP A 16 30.04 -7.77 -8.07
CA TRP A 16 31.47 -7.63 -8.37
C TRP A 16 31.99 -8.92 -9.00
N ALA A 17 32.68 -8.80 -10.13
CA ALA A 17 33.26 -9.93 -10.84
C ALA A 17 34.63 -9.58 -11.44
N LYS A 18 35.43 -10.61 -11.70
CA LYS A 18 36.74 -10.46 -12.33
C LYS A 18 36.59 -9.85 -13.72
N ARG A 19 37.47 -8.92 -14.08
CA ARG A 19 37.49 -8.32 -15.42
C ARG A 19 37.62 -9.42 -16.49
N GLY A 20 36.71 -9.41 -17.47
CA GLY A 20 36.65 -10.43 -18.53
C GLY A 20 35.78 -11.64 -18.22
N SER A 21 35.13 -11.73 -17.04
CA SER A 21 34.14 -12.77 -16.75
C SER A 21 32.71 -12.29 -16.97
N ARG A 22 31.79 -13.25 -17.10
CA ARG A 22 30.33 -13.02 -17.20
C ARG A 22 29.65 -13.63 -15.97
N PRO A 23 29.45 -12.88 -14.88
CA PRO A 23 28.77 -13.40 -13.69
C PRO A 23 27.27 -13.59 -13.97
N THR A 24 26.68 -14.60 -13.34
CA THR A 24 25.23 -14.85 -13.35
C THR A 24 24.71 -14.74 -11.92
N ALA A 25 23.66 -13.95 -11.72
CA ALA A 25 22.94 -13.86 -10.45
C ALA A 25 21.51 -14.39 -10.63
N VAL A 26 21.03 -15.15 -9.65
CA VAL A 26 19.64 -15.61 -9.63
C VAL A 26 18.77 -14.45 -9.19
N ARG A 27 17.81 -14.06 -10.04
CA ARG A 27 16.79 -13.09 -9.67
C ARG A 27 15.69 -13.80 -8.88
N GLN A 28 15.41 -13.33 -7.66
CA GLN A 28 14.21 -13.77 -6.94
C GLN A 28 12.97 -13.28 -7.69
N THR A 29 12.12 -14.22 -8.12
CA THR A 29 10.85 -13.94 -8.81
C THR A 29 9.64 -14.24 -7.94
N ARG A 30 9.84 -14.47 -6.64
CA ARG A 30 8.72 -14.55 -5.68
C ARG A 30 8.26 -13.13 -5.38
N TYR A 31 6.95 -12.95 -5.40
CA TYR A 31 6.29 -11.70 -5.12
C TYR A 31 5.35 -11.92 -3.93
N GLU A 32 5.47 -11.06 -2.94
CA GLU A 32 4.51 -10.91 -1.86
C GLU A 32 4.06 -9.46 -1.89
N TRP A 33 2.78 -9.22 -1.63
CA TRP A 33 2.22 -7.89 -1.60
C TRP A 33 1.15 -7.76 -0.52
N CYS A 34 0.95 -6.54 -0.08
CA CYS A 34 -0.21 -6.07 0.66
C CYS A 34 -0.78 -4.84 -0.05
N TYR A 35 -1.96 -4.44 0.37
CA TYR A 35 -2.63 -3.23 -0.07
C TYR A 35 -2.70 -2.26 1.11
N LEU A 36 -2.51 -0.99 0.81
CA LEU A 36 -2.70 0.11 1.74
C LEU A 36 -3.90 0.91 1.26
N TYR A 37 -4.94 0.93 2.06
CA TYR A 37 -6.05 1.86 1.94
C TYR A 37 -5.68 3.11 2.71
N ALA A 38 -5.78 4.29 2.10
CA ALA A 38 -5.48 5.53 2.79
C ALA A 38 -6.42 6.66 2.37
N ALA A 39 -6.89 7.42 3.36
CA ALA A 39 -7.58 8.68 3.16
C ALA A 39 -6.86 9.78 3.92
N VAL A 40 -6.83 10.98 3.35
CA VAL A 40 -6.29 12.19 3.98
C VAL A 40 -7.30 13.31 3.84
N GLU A 41 -7.52 14.06 4.91
CA GLU A 41 -8.24 15.31 4.88
C GLU A 41 -7.30 16.42 4.40
N PRO A 42 -7.54 17.06 3.24
CA PRO A 42 -6.60 18.03 2.69
C PRO A 42 -6.42 19.30 3.54
N ALA A 43 -7.43 19.67 4.33
CA ALA A 43 -7.43 20.91 5.09
C ALA A 43 -6.57 20.83 6.36
N THR A 44 -6.62 19.68 7.05
CA THR A 44 -5.97 19.46 8.35
C THR A 44 -4.72 18.59 8.23
N GLY A 45 -4.64 17.74 7.20
CA GLY A 45 -3.64 16.71 7.06
C GLY A 45 -3.90 15.47 7.92
N GLU A 46 -5.04 15.39 8.63
CA GLU A 46 -5.46 14.17 9.32
C GLU A 46 -5.66 13.03 8.32
N SER A 47 -5.30 11.81 8.70
CA SER A 47 -5.31 10.66 7.79
C SER A 47 -5.59 9.36 8.50
N ALA A 48 -6.35 8.48 7.85
CA ALA A 48 -6.59 7.11 8.27
C ALA A 48 -6.00 6.15 7.24
N ALA A 49 -5.46 5.02 7.71
CA ALA A 49 -4.89 4.01 6.84
C ALA A 49 -5.13 2.57 7.34
N LEU A 50 -5.32 1.64 6.41
CA LEU A 50 -5.47 0.21 6.67
C LEU A 50 -4.55 -0.58 5.75
N VAL A 51 -3.70 -1.43 6.34
CA VAL A 51 -2.93 -2.43 5.60
C VAL A 51 -3.76 -3.71 5.52
N ALA A 52 -4.00 -4.20 4.30
CA ALA A 52 -4.85 -5.34 4.02
C ALA A 52 -4.19 -6.35 3.07
N PRO A 53 -4.56 -7.64 3.13
CA PRO A 53 -4.02 -8.65 2.22
C PRO A 53 -4.60 -8.55 0.80
N ASN A 54 -5.83 -8.07 0.64
CA ASN A 54 -6.57 -8.03 -0.62
C ASN A 54 -7.30 -6.71 -0.80
N VAL A 55 -7.77 -6.46 -2.04
CA VAL A 55 -8.73 -5.40 -2.36
C VAL A 55 -10.09 -6.02 -2.60
N ASP A 56 -11.00 -5.85 -1.66
CA ASP A 56 -12.36 -6.37 -1.73
C ASP A 56 -13.33 -5.54 -0.88
N THR A 57 -14.62 -5.81 -1.02
CA THR A 57 -15.68 -5.12 -0.28
C THR A 57 -15.55 -5.29 1.23
N GLY A 58 -15.06 -6.44 1.71
CA GLY A 58 -14.90 -6.69 3.13
C GLY A 58 -13.84 -5.77 3.75
N THR A 59 -12.72 -5.62 3.05
CA THR A 59 -11.63 -4.73 3.42
C THR A 59 -12.05 -3.26 3.36
N MET A 60 -12.81 -2.87 2.33
CA MET A 60 -13.37 -1.51 2.23
C MET A 60 -14.29 -1.21 3.43
N ASN A 61 -15.18 -2.14 3.80
CA ASN A 61 -16.05 -1.96 4.95
C ASN A 61 -15.24 -1.80 6.25
N ALA A 62 -14.20 -2.61 6.44
CA ALA A 62 -13.30 -2.48 7.59
C ALA A 62 -12.60 -1.11 7.62
N PHE A 63 -12.21 -0.56 6.45
CA PHE A 63 -11.66 0.78 6.37
C PHE A 63 -12.68 1.87 6.72
N LEU A 64 -13.94 1.74 6.28
CA LEU A 64 -15.01 2.65 6.64
C LEU A 64 -15.35 2.61 8.14
N GLU A 65 -15.26 1.43 8.77
CA GLU A 65 -15.42 1.30 10.23
C GLU A 65 -14.32 2.04 11.00
N ILE A 66 -13.08 2.04 10.50
CA ILE A 66 -11.99 2.84 11.07
C ILE A 66 -12.33 4.32 10.98
N LEU A 67 -12.78 4.79 9.82
CA LEU A 67 -13.18 6.20 9.65
C LEU A 67 -14.35 6.58 10.57
N GLU A 68 -15.38 5.74 10.69
CA GLU A 68 -16.51 6.03 11.59
C GLU A 68 -16.07 6.08 13.06
N ALA A 69 -15.10 5.26 13.47
CA ALA A 69 -14.56 5.29 14.82
C ALA A 69 -13.76 6.58 15.13
N GLU A 70 -13.18 7.20 14.12
CA GLU A 70 -12.45 8.47 14.23
C GLU A 70 -13.37 9.70 14.09
N ARG A 71 -14.55 9.53 13.50
CA ARG A 71 -15.52 10.60 13.23
C ARG A 71 -16.05 11.22 14.53
N LYS A 72 -16.02 12.55 14.62
CA LYS A 72 -16.68 13.28 15.72
C LYS A 72 -18.21 13.31 15.50
N PRO A 73 -19.04 13.44 16.56
CA PRO A 73 -20.50 13.35 16.43
C PRO A 73 -21.13 14.27 15.38
N ASP A 74 -20.64 15.50 15.26
CA ASP A 74 -21.15 16.53 14.34
C ASP A 74 -20.31 16.67 13.05
N GLU A 75 -19.51 15.66 12.73
CA GLU A 75 -18.63 15.64 11.57
C GLU A 75 -19.19 14.73 10.47
N HIS A 76 -18.97 15.10 9.21
CA HIS A 76 -19.31 14.29 8.06
C HIS A 76 -18.08 14.12 7.17
N PHE A 77 -17.75 12.88 6.85
CA PHE A 77 -16.71 12.59 5.88
C PHE A 77 -17.29 12.45 4.48
N VAL A 78 -16.67 13.16 3.53
CA VAL A 78 -16.91 12.98 2.10
C VAL A 78 -15.66 12.33 1.52
N LEU A 79 -15.79 11.07 1.13
CA LEU A 79 -14.73 10.33 0.47
C LEU A 79 -14.82 10.54 -1.04
N ILE A 80 -13.73 11.04 -1.63
CA ILE A 80 -13.53 11.07 -3.08
C ILE A 80 -12.68 9.86 -3.43
N MET A 81 -13.18 9.00 -4.32
CA MET A 81 -12.57 7.73 -4.76
C MET A 81 -12.79 7.60 -6.28
N ASP A 82 -12.03 6.73 -6.95
CA ASP A 82 -12.20 6.43 -8.38
C ASP A 82 -13.21 5.30 -8.67
#